data_AF-A0A6N7SMT7-F1
#
_entry.id   AF-A0A6N7SMT7-F1
#
_cell.length_a   1.000
_cell.length_b   1.000
_cell.length_c   1.000
_cell.angle_alpha   90.00
_cell.angle_beta   90.00
_cell.angle_gamma   90.00
#
_symmetry.space_group_name_H-M   'P 1'
#
loop_
_entity.id
_entity.type
_entity.pdbx_description
1 polymer ?
#
loop_
_entity_poly.entity_id
_entity_poly.type
_entity_poly.pdbx_seq_one_letter_code
_entity_poly.pdbx_strand_id
1 'polypeptide(L)' 'MGISDKIKALLKIKGKKMNELAEYLGMGKQSLSNKFSRSSFSAEDLIKISTFLDCTLAFEIDEKQKIILDESDIRD' A
#
# COMPACT_ATOMS: atom_id res chain seq x y z
N MET A 1 -6.89 -7.83 12.13
CA MET A 1 -6.19 -7.86 10.83
C MET A 1 -5.03 -6.89 10.88
N GLY A 2 -3.82 -7.37 10.58
CA GLY A 2 -2.63 -6.52 10.48
C GLY A 2 -2.60 -5.72 9.17
N ILE A 3 -1.59 -4.86 9.01
CA ILE A 3 -1.38 -4.07 7.78
C ILE A 3 -1.31 -4.99 6.55
N SER A 4 -0.53 -6.06 6.64
CA SER A 4 -0.41 -7.09 5.59
C SER A 4 -1.75 -7.70 5.16
N ASP A 5 -2.63 -7.99 6.11
CA ASP A 5 -3.94 -8.58 5.81
C ASP A 5 -4.86 -7.57 5.12
N LYS A 6 -4.82 -6.30 5.56
CA LYS A 6 -5.59 -5.22 4.94
C LYS A 6 -5.14 -4.99 3.49
N ILE A 7 -3.83 -4.95 3.23
CA ILE A 7 -3.31 -4.81 1.85
C ILE A 7 -3.72 -6.01 0.98
N LYS A 8 -3.63 -7.25 1.50
CA LYS A 8 -4.12 -8.44 0.79
C LYS A 8 -5.60 -8.36 0.47
N ALA A 9 -6.41 -7.88 1.40
CA ALA A 9 -7.84 -7.68 1.18
C ALA A 9 -8.09 -6.63 0.09
N LEU A 10 -7.39 -5.50 0.11
CA LEU A 10 -7.50 -4.47 -0.92
C LEU A 10 -7.11 -4.99 -2.31
N LEU A 11 -6.02 -5.74 -2.43
CA LEU A 11 -5.63 -6.39 -3.69
C LEU A 11 -6.73 -7.30 -4.22
N LYS A 12 -7.34 -8.11 -3.35
CA LYS A 12 -8.47 -8.96 -3.72
C LYS A 12 -9.69 -8.15 -4.18
N ILE A 13 -10.04 -7.08 -3.47
CA ILE A 13 -11.15 -6.18 -3.81
C ILE A 13 -10.92 -5.52 -5.17
N LYS A 14 -9.68 -5.10 -5.45
CA LYS A 14 -9.28 -4.42 -6.68
C LYS A 14 -8.91 -5.36 -7.83
N GLY A 15 -8.99 -6.68 -7.62
CA GLY A 15 -8.64 -7.69 -8.63
C GLY A 15 -7.16 -7.71 -9.03
N LYS A 16 -6.28 -7.20 -8.17
CA LYS A 16 -4.83 -7.09 -8.40
C LYS A 16 -4.09 -8.26 -7.74
N LYS A 17 -3.00 -8.71 -8.37
CA LYS A 17 -2.17 -9.83 -7.90
C LYS A 17 -0.90 -9.35 -7.21
N MET A 18 -0.32 -10.22 -6.38
CA MET A 18 0.94 -9.92 -5.68
C MET A 18 2.13 -9.71 -6.60
N ASN A 19 2.19 -10.41 -7.73
CA ASN A 19 3.29 -10.22 -8.68
C ASN A 19 3.22 -8.84 -9.34
N GLU A 20 2.02 -8.35 -9.65
CA GLU A 20 1.82 -7.01 -10.22
C GLU A 20 2.22 -5.94 -9.19
N LEU A 21 1.89 -6.12 -7.92
CA LEU A 21 2.34 -5.22 -6.86
C LEU A 21 3.87 -5.25 -6.70
N ALA A 22 4.48 -6.43 -6.77
CA ALA A 22 5.94 -6.56 -6.67
C ALA A 22 6.63 -5.80 -7.81
N GLU A 23 6.14 -5.99 -9.04
CA GLU A 23 6.61 -5.30 -10.24
C GLU A 23 6.44 -3.77 -10.11
N TYR A 24 5.28 -3.30 -9.65
CA TYR A 24 5.02 -1.88 -9.44
C TYR A 24 5.94 -1.24 -8.39
N LEU A 25 6.23 -1.96 -7.30
CA LEU A 25 7.16 -1.51 -6.27
C LEU A 25 8.64 -1.65 -6.67
N GLY A 26 8.95 -2.18 -7.86
CA GLY A 26 10.33 -2.45 -8.29
C GLY A 26 11.02 -3.53 -7.46
N MET A 27 10.26 -4.46 -6.87
CA MET A 27 10.76 -5.50 -5.97
C MET A 27 10.57 -6.90 -6.55
N GLY A 28 11.47 -7.83 -6.19
CA GLY A 28 11.27 -9.25 -6.47
C GLY A 28 10.14 -9.86 -5.61
N LYS A 29 9.50 -10.93 -6.11
CA LYS A 29 8.41 -11.66 -5.42
C LYS A 29 8.78 -12.09 -3.99
N GLN A 30 10.00 -12.60 -3.80
CA GLN A 30 10.48 -13.04 -2.49
C GLN A 30 10.66 -11.85 -1.53
N SER A 31 11.18 -10.72 -2.01
CA SER A 31 11.34 -9.50 -1.22
C SER A 31 9.98 -8.95 -0.77
N LEU A 32 8.99 -8.93 -1.67
CA LEU A 32 7.63 -8.54 -1.30
C LEU A 32 7.02 -9.54 -0.29
N SER A 33 7.14 -10.84 -0.51
CA SER A 33 6.66 -11.87 0.42
C SER A 33 7.25 -11.69 1.83
N ASN A 34 8.57 -11.47 1.92
CA ASN A 34 9.25 -11.19 3.18
C ASN A 34 8.72 -9.92 3.85
N LYS A 35 8.47 -8.86 3.07
CA LYS A 35 7.88 -7.59 3.56
C LYS A 35 6.49 -7.81 4.16
N PHE A 36 5.63 -8.59 3.48
CA PHE A 36 4.33 -8.99 4.03
C PHE A 36 4.44 -9.86 5.29
N SER A 37 5.38 -10.80 5.33
CA SER A 37 5.60 -11.65 6.51
C SER A 37 6.06 -10.86 7.72
N ARG A 38 6.88 -9.81 7.52
CA ARG A 38 7.41 -8.95 8.58
C ARG A 38 6.51 -7.76 8.88
N SER A 39 5.47 -7.53 8.07
CA SER A 39 4.62 -6.33 8.11
C SER A 39 5.43 -5.02 8.08
N SER A 40 6.54 -5.01 7.35
CA SER A 40 7.52 -3.92 7.36
C SER A 40 7.33 -2.97 6.17
N PHE A 41 6.22 -2.22 6.16
CA PHE A 41 5.91 -1.22 5.13
C PHE A 41 6.32 0.17 5.62
N SER A 42 7.09 0.89 4.79
CA SER A 42 7.34 2.32 5.01
C SER A 42 6.09 3.15 4.64
N ALA A 43 6.08 4.44 5.02
CA ALA A 43 5.04 5.36 4.55
C ALA A 43 5.01 5.45 3.02
N GLU A 44 6.19 5.52 2.39
CA GLU A 44 6.34 5.51 0.94
C GLU A 44 5.77 4.24 0.29
N ASP A 45 5.98 3.06 0.89
CA ASP A 45 5.37 1.82 0.39
C ASP A 45 3.85 1.92 0.40
N LEU A 46 3.27 2.43 1.49
CA LEU A 46 1.81 2.56 1.63
C LEU A 46 1.23 3.56 0.63
N ILE A 47 1.92 4.68 0.38
CA ILE A 47 1.55 5.66 -0.64
C ILE A 47 1.53 4.98 -2.02
N LYS A 48 2.63 4.34 -2.42
CA LYS A 48 2.73 3.63 -3.71
C LYS A 48 1.68 2.53 -3.85
N ILE A 49 1.47 1.74 -2.80
CA ILE A 49 0.43 0.70 -2.74
C ILE A 49 -0.95 1.33 -2.95
N SER A 50 -1.23 2.49 -2.36
CA SER A 50 -2.50 3.19 -2.51
C SER A 50 -2.74 3.66 -3.95
N THR A 51 -1.70 4.20 -4.60
CA THR A 51 -1.72 4.58 -6.02
C THR A 51 -1.96 3.35 -6.91
N PHE A 52 -1.23 2.26 -6.69
CA PHE A 52 -1.37 1.01 -7.45
C PHE A 52 -2.77 0.40 -7.35
N LEU A 53 -3.39 0.51 -6.17
CA LEU A 53 -4.72 0.00 -5.87
C LEU A 53 -5.83 0.97 -6.26
N ASP A 54 -5.51 2.16 -6.76
CA ASP A 54 -6.47 3.23 -7.05
C ASP A 54 -7.38 3.49 -5.83
N CYS A 55 -6.75 3.73 -4.67
CA CYS A 55 -7.44 4.06 -3.43
C CYS A 55 -6.70 5.16 -2.66
N THR A 56 -7.41 5.85 -1.77
CA THR A 56 -6.84 6.93 -0.98
C THR A 56 -6.18 6.40 0.30
N LEU A 57 -4.91 6.73 0.51
CA LEU A 57 -4.28 6.69 1.83
C LEU A 57 -4.52 8.04 2.52
N ALA A 58 -5.16 8.04 3.69
CA ALA A 58 -5.44 9.29 4.41
C ALA A 58 -5.53 9.07 5.93
N PHE A 59 -5.26 10.14 6.67
CA PHE A 59 -5.77 10.29 8.04
C PHE A 59 -7.17 10.89 7.98
N GLU A 60 -8.14 10.19 8.56
CA GLU A 60 -9.53 10.65 8.66
C GLU A 60 -9.78 11.27 10.04
N ILE A 61 -10.37 12.46 10.06
CA ILE A 61 -10.63 13.25 11.26
C ILE A 61 -12.14 13.47 11.35
N ASP A 62 -12.76 12.90 12.39
CA ASP A 62 -14.18 13.00 12.72
C ASP A 62 -15.15 12.71 11.56
N GLU A 63 -14.75 11.87 10.58
CA GLU A 63 -15.47 11.57 9.33
C GLU A 63 -15.75 12.80 8.44
N LYS A 64 -15.20 13.98 8.79
CA LYS A 64 -15.47 15.26 8.12
C LYS A 64 -14.31 15.73 7.27
N GLN A 65 -13.09 15.39 7.67
CA GLN A 65 -11.88 15.85 7.02
C GLN A 65 -10.93 14.68 6.77
N LYS A 66 -10.23 14.74 5.63
CA LYS A 66 -9.18 13.80 5.27
C LYS A 66 -7.91 14.58 4.95
N ILE A 67 -6.81 14.14 5.54
CA ILE A 67 -5.46 14.54 5.13
C ILE A 67 -4.93 13.40 4.29
N ILE A 68 -4.86 13.62 2.97
CA ILE A 68 -4.45 12.63 1.99
C ILE A 68 -2.91 12.57 1.97
N LEU A 69 -2.38 11.35 1.83
CA LEU A 69 -0.97 11.10 1.58
C LEU A 69 -0.84 10.54 0.16
N ASP A 70 -0.13 11.23 -0.71
CA ASP A 70 0.04 10.85 -2.11
C ASP A 70 1.51 10.91 -2.57
N GLU A 71 1.76 10.64 -3.84
CA GLU A 71 3.13 10.56 -4.38
C GLU A 71 3.92 11.86 -4.23
N SER A 72 3.26 13.02 -4.07
CA SER A 72 3.93 14.29 -3.83
C SER A 72 4.52 14.44 -2.43
N ASP A 73 4.12 13.58 -1.47
CA ASP A 73 4.65 13.55 -0.11
C ASP A 73 5.92 12.70 0.04
N ILE A 74 6.31 11.97 -1.00
CA ILE A 74 7.54 11.17 -1.02
C ILE A 74 8.72 12.14 -1.20
N ARG A 75 9.60 12.21 -0.20
CA ARG A 75 10.82 13.02 -0.28
C ARG A 75 11.83 12.33 -1.21
N ASP A 76 12.47 13.11 -2.07
CA ASP A 76 13.63 12.69 -2.86
C ASP A 76 14.80 12.17 -1.99
#